data_AF-A0A9D8IZ45-F1
#
_entry.id   AF-A0A9D8IZ45-F1
#
_cell.length_a   1.000
_cell.length_b   1.000
_cell.length_c   1.000
_cell.angle_alpha   90.00
_cell.angle_beta   90.00
_cell.angle_gamma   90.00
#
_symmetry.space_group_name_H-M   'P 1'
#
loop_
_entity.id
_entity.type
_entity.pdbx_description
1 polymer ?
#
loop_
_entity_poly.entity_id
_entity_poly.type
_entity_poly.pdbx_seq_one_letter_code
_entity_poly.pdbx_strand_id
1 'polypeptide(L)'
;VRDGTDIKSFVDLRGKRIALARRGGQFQSFLRVAAHFGLSPGDFRFLGEDDASADRALLDGRADAAFRVRAIGNAAIERIVRNGGIRLIGITQAAAMRLRWVAFAPSIVPMGAYLGNPPIPDRDLATVAVNRTLVAHADLPNAVVYAIAETLAERRQEIAQAIPDDYALARPLVASISAPDPERGLSPAIHPGAQQYYDKDKPSYFEEYADFMALLLTATVLSGSWVWQLRRWMAQKRKNRADEYIHRLVDLMNRAQVCDDVHELEALRLALFELLNNAVAALDTDHLSPEAFQSFRGVWQIARDVLGERTVFLRGDGVLPPLTDSVAS
;
A
#
# COMPACT_ATOMS: atom_id res chain seq x y z
N VAL A 1 35.43 27.70 20.10
CA VAL A 1 36.68 27.34 20.82
C VAL A 1 37.55 28.57 20.85
N ARG A 2 38.17 28.90 22.00
CA ARG A 2 39.03 30.07 22.10
C ARG A 2 40.28 29.92 21.23
N ASP A 3 40.69 30.99 20.59
CA ASP A 3 41.92 31.05 19.82
C ASP A 3 43.15 30.87 20.73
N GLY A 4 44.27 30.46 20.15
CA GLY A 4 45.48 30.12 20.90
C GLY A 4 45.41 28.78 21.66
N THR A 5 44.29 28.05 21.58
CA THR A 5 44.21 26.67 22.08
C THR A 5 44.62 25.66 20.99
N ASP A 6 45.11 24.51 21.44
CA ASP A 6 45.49 23.33 20.65
C ASP A 6 44.28 22.51 20.14
N ILE A 7 43.05 22.91 20.46
CA ILE A 7 41.83 22.13 20.23
C ILE A 7 41.41 22.19 18.76
N LYS A 8 41.63 21.16 17.94
CA LYS A 8 41.30 21.17 16.50
C LYS A 8 40.06 20.35 16.16
N SER A 9 39.66 19.45 17.04
CA SER A 9 38.55 18.52 16.88
C SER A 9 37.78 18.35 18.20
N PHE A 10 36.66 17.62 18.16
CA PHE A 10 35.90 17.31 19.37
C PHE A 10 36.71 16.49 20.39
N VAL A 11 37.61 15.61 19.93
CA VAL A 11 38.42 14.73 20.81
C VAL A 11 39.40 15.54 21.67
N ASP A 12 39.90 16.64 21.14
CA ASP A 12 40.87 17.52 21.83
C ASP A 12 40.25 18.28 23.01
N LEU A 13 38.94 18.17 23.22
CA LEU A 13 38.25 18.70 24.39
C LEU A 13 38.54 17.91 25.68
N ARG A 14 39.18 16.72 25.59
CA ARG A 14 39.58 15.94 26.78
C ARG A 14 40.49 16.78 27.69
N GLY A 15 40.13 16.83 28.97
CA GLY A 15 40.80 17.58 30.02
C GLY A 15 40.54 19.10 29.99
N LYS A 16 39.79 19.62 29.00
CA LYS A 16 39.58 21.06 28.81
C LYS A 16 38.38 21.58 29.61
N ARG A 17 38.32 22.91 29.76
CA ARG A 17 37.23 23.61 30.44
C ARG A 17 36.15 23.96 29.43
N ILE A 18 34.94 23.43 29.61
CA ILE A 18 33.83 23.55 28.66
C ILE A 18 32.76 24.46 29.25
N ALA A 19 32.52 25.61 28.61
CA ALA A 19 31.42 26.52 28.89
C ALA A 19 30.09 25.88 28.46
N LEU A 20 29.46 25.16 29.38
CA LEU A 20 28.25 24.40 29.17
C LEU A 20 27.56 24.12 30.51
N ALA A 21 26.30 24.53 30.62
CA ALA A 21 25.46 24.15 31.75
C ALA A 21 25.23 22.63 31.78
N ARG A 22 25.35 22.02 32.97
CA ARG A 22 25.23 20.57 33.19
C ARG A 22 23.78 20.07 33.25
N ARG A 23 22.90 20.64 32.44
CA ARG A 23 21.46 20.32 32.41
C ARG A 23 20.85 20.54 31.03
N GLY A 24 19.70 19.91 30.79
CA GLY A 24 18.90 20.08 29.58
C GLY A 24 19.44 19.36 28.34
N GLY A 25 18.74 19.53 27.21
CA GLY A 25 19.02 18.81 25.97
C GLY A 25 20.40 19.09 25.37
N GLN A 26 20.92 20.32 25.51
CA GLN A 26 22.26 20.68 25.03
C GLN A 26 23.35 19.85 25.73
N PHE A 27 23.24 19.66 27.04
CA PHE A 27 24.16 18.81 27.80
C PHE A 27 24.05 17.34 27.39
N GLN A 28 22.82 16.84 27.21
CA GLN A 28 22.60 15.47 26.73
C GLN A 28 23.17 15.22 25.33
N SER A 29 23.02 16.19 24.41
CA SER A 29 23.65 16.12 23.09
C SER A 29 25.18 16.09 23.20
N PHE A 30 25.78 16.92 24.05
CA PHE A 30 27.22 16.91 24.30
C PHE A 30 27.70 15.53 24.79
N LEU A 31 27.00 14.94 25.77
CA LEU A 31 27.36 13.63 26.30
C LEU A 31 27.26 12.51 25.26
N ARG A 32 26.28 12.55 24.36
CA ARG A 32 26.15 11.58 23.26
C ARG A 32 27.28 11.74 22.24
N VAL A 33 27.61 12.96 21.84
CA VAL A 33 28.77 13.22 20.97
C VAL A 33 30.06 12.77 21.65
N ALA A 34 30.24 13.05 22.94
CA ALA A 34 31.39 12.57 23.70
C ALA A 34 31.48 11.04 23.73
N ALA A 35 30.37 10.36 24.02
CA ALA A 35 30.31 8.90 24.03
C ALA A 35 30.64 8.27 22.66
N HIS A 36 30.30 8.95 21.55
CA HIS A 36 30.67 8.51 20.20
C HIS A 36 32.19 8.44 20.01
N PHE A 37 32.89 9.43 20.56
CA PHE A 37 34.35 9.55 20.49
C PHE A 37 35.07 8.86 21.66
N GLY A 38 34.38 8.01 22.44
CA GLY A 38 34.98 7.29 23.57
C GLY A 38 35.35 8.20 24.75
N LEU A 39 34.68 9.35 24.89
CA LEU A 39 34.85 10.29 26.00
C LEU A 39 33.69 10.15 27.00
N SER A 40 34.02 10.35 28.26
CA SER A 40 33.11 10.30 29.40
C SER A 40 32.89 11.71 29.99
N PRO A 41 31.82 11.94 30.76
CA PRO A 41 31.62 13.23 31.42
C PRO A 41 32.80 13.68 32.31
N GLY A 42 33.53 12.72 32.89
CA GLY A 42 34.68 12.98 33.76
C GLY A 42 35.91 13.51 33.03
N ASP A 43 35.94 13.40 31.70
CA ASP A 43 37.00 13.94 30.87
C ASP A 43 36.93 15.46 30.70
N PHE A 44 35.92 16.14 31.26
CA PHE A 44 35.68 17.57 31.03
C PHE A 44 35.44 18.35 32.33
N ARG A 45 35.83 19.62 32.34
CA ARG A 45 35.50 20.56 33.42
C ARG A 45 34.42 21.52 32.92
N PHE A 46 33.17 21.27 33.28
CA PHE A 46 32.04 22.11 32.85
C PHE A 46 31.95 23.39 33.67
N LEU A 47 31.73 24.53 33.01
CA LEU A 47 31.59 25.85 33.61
C LEU A 47 30.29 26.54 33.15
N GLY A 48 29.60 27.19 34.09
CA GLY A 48 28.33 27.87 33.88
C GLY A 48 27.12 27.09 34.39
N GLU A 49 26.16 27.80 34.97
CA GLU A 49 24.88 27.24 35.46
C GLU A 49 23.76 27.36 34.39
N ASP A 50 23.96 28.27 33.46
CA ASP A 50 23.10 28.60 32.33
C ASP A 50 23.96 29.06 31.14
N ASP A 51 23.32 29.35 30.01
CA ASP A 51 24.05 29.78 28.81
C ASP A 51 24.71 31.15 29.01
N ALA A 52 24.12 32.08 29.76
CA ALA A 52 24.68 33.41 29.98
C ALA A 52 25.98 33.38 30.82
N SER A 53 26.00 32.61 31.90
CA SER A 53 27.19 32.39 32.72
C SER A 53 28.25 31.56 32.01
N ALA A 54 27.84 30.58 31.18
CA ALA A 54 28.75 29.82 30.33
C ALA A 54 29.38 30.70 29.24
N ASP A 55 28.59 31.52 28.54
CA ASP A 55 29.08 32.48 27.53
C ASP A 55 30.10 33.45 28.16
N ARG A 56 29.80 34.00 29.34
CA ARG A 56 30.76 34.83 30.10
C ARG A 56 32.04 34.06 30.43
N ALA A 57 31.94 32.83 30.93
CA ALA A 57 33.13 32.03 31.22
C ALA A 57 34.03 31.80 30.00
N LEU A 58 33.44 31.67 28.81
CA LEU A 58 34.19 31.59 27.55
C LEU A 58 34.87 32.92 27.21
N LEU A 59 34.11 34.03 27.24
CA LEU A 59 34.61 35.37 26.90
C LEU A 59 35.70 35.85 27.87
N ASP A 60 35.58 35.51 29.15
CA ASP A 60 36.57 35.81 30.19
C ASP A 60 37.84 34.93 30.10
N GLY A 61 37.90 33.96 29.17
CA GLY A 61 39.00 33.00 29.07
C GLY A 61 39.06 31.95 30.19
N ARG A 62 38.02 31.88 31.04
CA ARG A 62 37.87 30.85 32.08
C ARG A 62 37.50 29.48 31.50
N ALA A 63 36.90 29.44 30.31
CA ALA A 63 36.65 28.23 29.55
C ALA A 63 37.47 28.22 28.24
N ASP A 64 37.83 27.03 27.77
CA ASP A 64 38.60 26.82 26.54
C ASP A 64 37.69 26.65 25.31
N ALA A 65 36.49 26.12 25.53
CA ALA A 65 35.49 25.88 24.49
C ALA A 65 34.07 26.04 25.02
N ALA A 66 33.11 26.26 24.12
CA ALA A 66 31.69 26.19 24.41
C ALA A 66 31.02 25.21 23.42
N PHE A 67 29.98 24.53 23.88
CA PHE A 67 29.14 23.68 23.05
C PHE A 67 27.72 24.24 23.03
N ARG A 68 27.17 24.45 21.84
CA ARG A 68 25.83 25.05 21.65
C ARG A 68 25.01 24.20 20.69
N VAL A 69 23.75 24.00 21.03
CA VAL A 69 22.73 23.41 20.14
C VAL A 69 21.74 24.52 19.83
N ARG A 70 21.89 25.15 18.65
CA ARG A 70 21.11 26.31 18.21
C ARG A 70 20.87 26.26 16.71
N ALA A 71 19.85 27.00 16.27
CA ALA A 71 19.67 27.29 14.86
C ALA A 71 20.87 28.09 14.32
N ILE A 72 21.20 27.89 13.05
CA ILE A 72 22.20 28.68 12.33
C ILE A 72 21.75 30.16 12.31
N GLY A 73 22.68 31.09 12.42
CA GLY A 73 22.38 32.53 12.54
C GLY A 73 21.92 32.95 13.94
N ASN A 74 22.14 32.13 14.97
CA ASN A 74 21.78 32.51 16.33
C ASN A 74 22.57 33.75 16.81
N ALA A 75 21.87 34.82 17.15
CA ALA A 75 22.44 36.11 17.57
C ALA A 75 23.41 36.03 18.77
N ALA A 76 23.23 35.08 19.69
CA ALA A 76 24.18 34.91 20.79
C ALA A 76 25.52 34.34 20.29
N ILE A 77 25.48 33.39 19.36
CA ILE A 77 26.68 32.86 18.71
C ILE A 77 27.34 33.95 17.86
N GLU A 78 26.56 34.73 17.09
CA GLU A 78 27.10 35.86 16.32
C GLU A 78 27.82 36.87 17.21
N ARG A 79 27.24 37.23 18.36
CA ARG A 79 27.87 38.16 19.31
C ARG A 79 29.19 37.61 19.86
N ILE A 80 29.20 36.34 20.25
CA ILE A 80 30.41 35.66 20.73
C ILE A 80 31.49 35.65 19.66
N VAL A 81 31.12 35.33 18.42
CA VAL A 81 32.03 35.35 17.26
C VAL A 81 32.56 36.76 16.97
N ARG A 82 31.70 37.78 17.01
CA ARG A 82 32.07 39.18 16.77
C ARG A 82 32.96 39.78 17.84
N ASN A 83 32.87 39.31 19.08
CA ASN A 83 33.81 39.68 20.14
C ASN A 83 35.27 39.24 19.83
N GLY A 84 35.45 38.32 18.88
CA GLY A 84 36.76 37.84 18.43
C GLY A 84 37.38 36.80 19.36
N GLY A 85 38.55 36.28 18.97
CA GLY A 85 39.31 35.32 19.77
C GLY A 85 38.66 33.94 19.89
N ILE A 86 37.72 33.60 19.00
CA ILE A 86 36.99 32.34 19.00
C ILE A 86 36.82 31.83 17.57
N ARG A 87 37.08 30.53 17.37
CA ARG A 87 36.80 29.79 16.13
C ARG A 87 35.78 28.67 16.33
N LEU A 88 35.03 28.39 15.27
CA LEU A 88 34.10 27.26 15.20
C LEU A 88 34.85 25.98 14.80
N ILE A 89 34.41 24.85 15.32
CA ILE A 89 34.97 23.52 14.98
C ILE A 89 33.80 22.63 14.55
N GLY A 90 33.95 21.96 13.41
CA GLY A 90 32.98 20.99 12.93
C GLY A 90 32.95 19.73 13.80
N ILE A 91 31.77 19.11 13.88
CA ILE A 91 31.58 17.81 14.51
C ILE A 91 31.21 16.82 13.40
N THR A 92 32.21 16.07 12.96
CA THR A 92 32.05 15.09 11.88
C THR A 92 31.39 13.80 12.38
N GLN A 93 31.14 12.85 11.48
CA GLN A 93 30.58 11.53 11.79
C GLN A 93 29.12 11.54 12.29
N ALA A 94 28.36 12.61 12.05
CA ALA A 94 26.94 12.68 12.40
C ALA A 94 26.11 11.51 11.84
N ALA A 95 26.41 11.04 10.63
CA ALA A 95 25.75 9.89 10.02
C ALA A 95 26.00 8.60 10.81
N ALA A 96 27.23 8.39 11.30
CA ALA A 96 27.55 7.24 12.15
C ALA A 96 26.89 7.37 13.53
N MET A 97 26.86 8.57 14.11
CA MET A 97 26.18 8.81 15.38
C MET A 97 24.67 8.53 15.28
N ARG A 98 24.04 8.85 14.13
CA ARG A 98 22.61 8.57 13.89
C ARG A 98 22.25 7.09 14.04
N LEU A 99 23.17 6.18 13.71
CA LEU A 99 22.96 4.73 13.87
C LEU A 99 22.68 4.33 15.33
N ARG A 100 23.24 5.08 16.29
CA ARG A 100 23.07 4.84 17.73
C ARG A 100 22.05 5.79 18.35
N TRP A 101 21.98 7.03 17.87
CA TRP A 101 21.06 8.04 18.37
C TRP A 101 20.25 8.62 17.21
N VAL A 102 19.07 8.05 16.99
CA VAL A 102 18.17 8.38 15.86
C VAL A 102 17.84 9.87 15.77
N ALA A 103 17.83 10.58 16.91
CA ALA A 103 17.59 12.02 16.98
C ALA A 103 18.70 12.89 16.34
N PHE A 104 19.88 12.31 16.03
CA PHE A 104 20.97 13.03 15.38
C PHE A 104 20.85 12.95 13.87
N ALA A 105 21.09 14.07 13.19
CA ALA A 105 21.10 14.17 11.74
C ALA A 105 22.41 14.83 11.26
N PRO A 106 22.96 14.41 10.11
CA PRO A 106 24.02 15.17 9.44
C PRO A 106 23.55 16.57 9.06
N SER A 107 24.41 17.56 9.27
CA SER A 107 24.15 18.95 8.88
C SER A 107 25.45 19.69 8.59
N ILE A 108 25.33 20.91 8.05
CA ILE A 108 26.45 21.77 7.68
C ILE A 108 26.16 23.17 8.26
N VAL A 109 27.17 23.77 8.88
CA VAL A 109 27.21 25.22 9.15
C VAL A 109 27.92 25.87 7.95
N PRO A 110 27.20 26.63 7.11
CA PRO A 110 27.79 27.23 5.92
C PRO A 110 28.89 28.24 6.24
N MET A 111 29.82 28.43 5.31
CA MET A 111 30.76 29.54 5.33
C MET A 111 30.03 30.88 5.52
N GLY A 112 30.55 31.74 6.38
CA GLY A 112 30.01 33.07 6.62
C GLY A 112 28.68 33.12 7.40
N ALA A 113 28.22 31.98 7.94
CA ALA A 113 26.92 31.89 8.62
C ALA A 113 26.74 32.81 9.85
N TYR A 114 27.82 33.33 10.45
CA TYR A 114 27.76 34.21 11.62
C TYR A 114 28.44 35.58 11.39
N LEU A 115 29.29 35.69 10.37
CA LEU A 115 29.90 36.94 9.93
C LEU A 115 30.25 36.80 8.44
N GLY A 116 29.88 37.79 7.61
CA GLY A 116 30.13 37.71 6.16
C GLY A 116 31.54 38.10 5.74
N ASN A 117 32.21 39.00 6.46
CA ASN A 117 33.56 39.47 6.11
C ASN A 117 34.38 39.92 7.34
N PRO A 118 35.55 39.30 7.64
CA PRO A 118 35.96 38.01 7.06
C PRO A 118 34.90 36.93 7.38
N PRO A 119 34.71 35.93 6.51
CA PRO A 119 33.67 34.94 6.70
C PRO A 119 33.93 34.11 7.97
N ILE A 120 32.90 33.97 8.83
CA ILE A 120 32.94 33.08 9.99
C ILE A 120 31.73 32.14 9.98
N PRO A 121 31.94 30.80 9.89
CA PRO A 121 33.23 30.14 9.66
C PRO A 121 33.82 30.50 8.28
N ASP A 122 35.12 30.27 8.11
CA ASP A 122 35.89 30.55 6.89
C ASP A 122 35.68 29.50 5.79
N ARG A 123 34.93 28.44 6.09
CA ARG A 123 34.51 27.36 5.21
C ARG A 123 33.29 26.66 5.78
N ASP A 124 32.67 25.80 4.98
CA ASP A 124 31.61 24.91 5.45
C ASP A 124 32.13 23.94 6.52
N LEU A 125 31.38 23.82 7.61
CA LEU A 125 31.68 22.92 8.72
C LEU A 125 30.61 21.84 8.84
N ALA A 126 30.99 20.59 8.59
CA ALA A 126 30.14 19.45 8.92
C ALA A 126 29.84 19.43 10.43
N THR A 127 28.59 19.16 10.80
CA THR A 127 28.13 19.15 12.19
C THR A 127 27.00 18.14 12.40
N VAL A 128 26.56 18.03 13.64
CA VAL A 128 25.42 17.23 14.08
C VAL A 128 24.25 18.17 14.35
N ALA A 129 23.10 17.90 13.75
CA ALA A 129 21.83 18.57 14.03
C ALA A 129 20.88 17.67 14.84
N VAL A 130 19.95 18.31 15.53
CA VAL A 130 18.80 17.67 16.20
C VAL A 130 17.54 18.44 15.86
N ASN A 131 16.40 17.76 15.83
CA ASN A 131 15.11 18.42 15.62
C ASN A 131 14.61 19.06 16.92
N ARG A 132 13.92 20.19 16.76
CA ARG A 132 13.18 20.83 17.86
C ARG A 132 11.74 20.36 17.79
N THR A 133 11.31 19.60 18.80
CA THR A 133 9.96 19.02 18.85
C THR A 133 9.09 19.82 19.81
N LEU A 134 7.91 20.22 19.35
CA LEU A 134 6.85 20.75 20.21
C LEU A 134 6.15 19.56 20.88
N VAL A 135 6.12 19.55 22.21
CA VAL A 135 5.52 18.47 23.01
C VAL A 135 4.32 19.00 23.79
N ALA A 136 3.35 18.14 23.99
CA ALA A 136 2.10 18.40 24.70
C ALA A 136 1.89 17.32 25.76
N HIS A 137 1.16 17.65 26.83
CA HIS A 137 0.73 16.63 27.80
C HIS A 137 -0.27 15.67 27.15
N ALA A 138 -0.24 14.39 27.52
CA ALA A 138 -1.13 13.38 26.95
C ALA A 138 -2.62 13.63 27.24
N ASP A 139 -2.91 14.32 28.35
CA ASP A 139 -4.27 14.61 28.80
C ASP A 139 -4.89 15.86 28.16
N LEU A 140 -4.17 16.53 27.25
CA LEU A 140 -4.75 17.69 26.57
C LEU A 140 -5.90 17.24 25.65
N PRO A 141 -7.05 17.96 25.64
CA PRO A 141 -8.16 17.57 24.79
C PRO A 141 -7.77 17.49 23.32
N ASN A 142 -8.17 16.41 22.64
CA ASN A 142 -7.83 16.16 21.24
C ASN A 142 -8.19 17.35 20.33
N ALA A 143 -9.35 17.97 20.55
CA ALA A 143 -9.79 19.14 19.78
C ALA A 143 -8.83 20.33 19.91
N VAL A 144 -8.25 20.56 21.10
CA VAL A 144 -7.29 21.64 21.32
C VAL A 144 -5.99 21.35 20.57
N VAL A 145 -5.46 20.13 20.70
CA VAL A 145 -4.21 19.75 20.02
C VAL A 145 -4.39 19.72 18.50
N TYR A 146 -5.55 19.27 18.01
CA TYR A 146 -5.93 19.35 16.60
C TYR A 146 -5.86 20.80 16.11
N ALA A 147 -6.56 21.73 16.79
CA ALA A 147 -6.58 23.14 16.40
C ALA A 147 -5.18 23.78 16.42
N ILE A 148 -4.32 23.40 17.38
CA ILE A 148 -2.92 23.83 17.41
C ILE A 148 -2.16 23.29 16.20
N ALA A 149 -2.27 22.00 15.90
CA ALA A 149 -1.59 21.37 14.77
C ALA A 149 -2.03 21.98 13.43
N GLU A 150 -3.33 22.19 13.25
CA GLU A 150 -3.93 22.88 12.10
C GLU A 150 -3.42 24.30 11.95
N THR A 151 -3.51 25.10 13.02
CA THR A 151 -3.05 26.49 13.00
C THR A 151 -1.57 26.59 12.67
N LEU A 152 -0.73 25.75 13.28
CA LEU A 152 0.70 25.72 13.00
C LEU A 152 0.99 25.28 11.57
N ALA A 153 0.33 24.24 11.07
CA ALA A 153 0.58 23.74 9.73
C ALA A 153 0.10 24.72 8.65
N GLU A 154 -1.11 25.26 8.78
CA GLU A 154 -1.75 26.07 7.74
C GLU A 154 -1.29 27.54 7.79
N ARG A 155 -1.00 28.08 8.99
CA ARG A 155 -0.67 29.50 9.18
C ARG A 155 0.78 29.77 9.59
N ARG A 156 1.68 28.79 9.50
CA ARG A 156 3.11 28.97 9.90
C ARG A 156 3.77 30.22 9.35
N GLN A 157 3.47 30.63 8.11
CA GLN A 157 4.07 31.82 7.51
C GLN A 157 3.53 33.11 8.15
N GLU A 158 2.23 33.20 8.37
CA GLU A 158 1.60 34.33 9.08
C GLU A 158 2.14 34.43 10.51
N ILE A 159 2.21 33.29 11.22
CA ILE A 159 2.76 33.24 12.58
C ILE A 159 4.22 33.68 12.56
N ALA A 160 5.03 33.20 11.62
CA ALA A 160 6.43 33.60 11.50
C ALA A 160 6.59 35.10 11.24
N GLN A 161 5.73 35.73 10.45
CA GLN A 161 5.77 37.17 10.19
C GLN A 161 5.31 38.00 11.40
N ALA A 162 4.37 37.49 12.18
CA ALA A 162 3.87 38.16 13.38
C ALA A 162 4.84 38.13 14.58
N ILE A 163 5.89 37.30 14.53
CA ILE A 163 6.91 37.24 15.59
C ILE A 163 7.66 38.57 15.65
N PRO A 164 7.75 39.25 16.82
CA PRO A 164 8.50 40.49 16.99
C PRO A 164 9.99 40.36 16.66
N ASP A 165 10.64 41.47 16.32
CA ASP A 165 12.07 41.48 15.95
C ASP A 165 12.98 40.96 17.08
N ASP A 166 12.61 41.18 18.34
CA ASP A 166 13.30 40.62 19.52
C ASP A 166 13.40 39.07 19.49
N TYR A 167 12.51 38.42 18.73
CA TYR A 167 12.44 36.98 18.55
C TYR A 167 12.66 36.56 17.09
N ALA A 168 13.29 37.38 16.25
CA ALA A 168 13.47 37.13 14.82
C ALA A 168 14.05 35.74 14.49
N LEU A 169 14.86 35.15 15.37
CA LEU A 169 15.42 33.79 15.22
C LEU A 169 14.38 32.67 15.28
N ALA A 170 13.21 32.93 15.86
CA ALA A 170 12.11 31.98 15.87
C ALA A 170 11.36 31.95 14.53
N ARG A 171 11.42 33.02 13.72
CA ARG A 171 10.75 33.10 12.40
C ARG A 171 11.10 31.91 11.49
N PRO A 172 12.38 31.62 11.17
CA PRO A 172 12.71 30.48 10.32
C PRO A 172 12.37 29.13 10.97
N LEU A 173 12.38 29.03 12.30
CA LEU A 173 11.99 27.81 13.01
C LEU A 173 10.49 27.54 12.90
N VAL A 174 9.66 28.58 13.02
CA VAL A 174 8.20 28.46 12.88
C VAL A 174 7.82 28.21 11.42
N ALA A 175 8.45 28.93 10.49
CA ALA A 175 8.22 28.76 9.05
C ALA A 175 8.57 27.35 8.53
N SER A 176 9.48 26.65 9.24
CA SER A 176 9.93 25.29 8.91
C SER A 176 9.27 24.19 9.74
N ILE A 177 8.21 24.50 10.51
CA ILE A 177 7.40 23.48 11.17
C ILE A 177 6.86 22.51 10.13
N SER A 178 7.05 21.22 10.39
CA SER A 178 6.59 20.11 9.57
C SER A 178 5.80 19.12 10.41
N ALA A 179 5.12 18.18 9.74
CA ALA A 179 4.53 17.04 10.41
C ALA A 179 5.57 16.26 11.24
N PRO A 180 5.15 15.64 12.35
CA PRO A 180 6.00 14.76 13.14
C PRO A 180 6.43 13.55 12.30
N ASP A 181 7.73 13.28 12.30
CA ASP A 181 8.35 12.15 11.58
C ASP A 181 8.93 11.14 12.60
N PRO A 182 8.28 9.96 12.79
CA PRO A 182 8.76 8.93 13.71
C PRO A 182 10.18 8.45 13.40
N GLU A 183 10.60 8.45 12.14
CA GLU A 183 11.91 7.96 11.71
C GLU A 183 13.07 8.88 12.09
N ARG A 184 12.75 10.11 12.53
CA ARG A 184 13.72 11.09 13.02
C ARG A 184 13.89 11.06 14.55
N GLY A 185 13.48 9.97 15.19
CA GLY A 185 13.77 9.72 16.60
C GLY A 185 12.91 10.55 17.54
N LEU A 186 11.61 10.69 17.21
CA LEU A 186 10.63 11.19 18.16
C LEU A 186 10.59 10.22 19.36
N SER A 187 11.00 10.70 20.54
CA SER A 187 10.92 9.91 21.77
C SER A 187 9.49 9.73 22.29
N PRO A 188 8.59 10.74 22.25
CA PRO A 188 7.19 10.55 22.63
C PRO A 188 6.31 10.16 21.45
N ALA A 189 5.23 9.42 21.73
CA ALA A 189 4.17 9.14 20.76
C ALA A 189 3.49 10.43 20.29
N ILE A 190 2.93 10.40 19.07
CA ILE A 190 2.18 11.53 18.52
C ILE A 190 0.85 11.64 19.27
N HIS A 191 0.49 12.85 19.69
CA HIS A 191 -0.78 13.09 20.37
C HIS A 191 -1.98 12.81 19.44
N PRO A 192 -3.07 12.15 19.89
CA PRO A 192 -4.17 11.75 19.00
C PRO A 192 -4.80 12.91 18.25
N GLY A 193 -5.00 14.07 18.90
CA GLY A 193 -5.47 15.29 18.21
C GLY A 193 -4.55 15.78 17.07
N ALA A 194 -3.22 15.70 17.24
CA ALA A 194 -2.28 16.05 16.17
C ALA A 194 -2.29 14.99 15.07
N GLN A 195 -2.37 13.70 15.44
CA GLN A 195 -2.47 12.60 14.48
C GLN A 195 -3.73 12.74 13.61
N GLN A 196 -4.89 13.06 14.20
CA GLN A 196 -6.12 13.32 13.46
C GLN A 196 -5.96 14.41 12.41
N TYR A 197 -5.23 15.49 12.73
CA TYR A 197 -4.94 16.55 11.76
C TYR A 197 -4.01 16.06 10.63
N TYR A 198 -2.90 15.40 10.96
CA TYR A 198 -1.94 14.95 9.95
C TYR A 198 -2.43 13.76 9.11
N ASP A 199 -3.43 13.03 9.59
CA ASP A 199 -4.08 11.92 8.89
C ASP A 199 -5.36 12.35 8.16
N LYS A 200 -5.75 13.63 8.19
CA LYS A 200 -7.05 14.12 7.67
C LYS A 200 -7.29 13.84 6.18
N ASP A 201 -6.22 13.88 5.39
CA ASP A 201 -6.25 13.68 3.93
C ASP A 201 -5.83 12.26 3.53
N LYS A 202 -5.56 11.37 4.50
CA LYS A 202 -5.24 9.98 4.18
C LYS A 202 -6.54 9.28 3.78
N PRO A 203 -6.56 8.59 2.61
CA PRO A 203 -7.74 7.88 2.19
C PRO A 203 -8.13 6.88 3.27
N SER A 204 -9.43 6.77 3.52
CA SER A 204 -9.91 5.73 4.42
C SER A 204 -9.52 4.35 3.87
N TYR A 205 -9.41 3.35 4.73
CA TYR A 205 -9.09 1.97 4.29
C TYR A 205 -9.97 1.52 3.12
N PHE A 206 -11.26 1.84 3.14
CA PHE A 206 -12.17 1.47 2.05
C PHE A 206 -11.93 2.24 0.75
N GLU A 207 -11.49 3.49 0.84
CA GLU A 207 -11.14 4.31 -0.31
C GLU A 207 -9.83 3.87 -0.94
N GLU A 208 -8.82 3.56 -0.12
CA GLU A 208 -7.54 3.00 -0.57
C GLU A 208 -7.72 1.70 -1.35
N TYR A 209 -8.64 0.83 -0.90
CA TYR A 209 -8.90 -0.48 -1.51
C TYR A 209 -10.15 -0.53 -2.40
N ALA A 210 -10.81 0.60 -2.70
CA ALA A 210 -12.06 0.63 -3.46
C ALA A 210 -11.92 -0.03 -4.84
N ASP A 211 -10.85 0.30 -5.57
CA ASP A 211 -10.58 -0.24 -6.90
C ASP A 211 -10.32 -1.75 -6.86
N PHE A 212 -9.60 -2.23 -5.85
CA PHE A 212 -9.35 -3.66 -5.66
C PHE A 212 -10.63 -4.42 -5.34
N MET A 213 -11.48 -3.86 -4.48
CA MET A 213 -12.78 -4.42 -4.14
C MET A 213 -13.73 -4.43 -5.35
N ALA A 214 -13.73 -3.36 -6.17
CA ALA A 214 -14.49 -3.29 -7.40
C ALA A 214 -14.03 -4.34 -8.43
N LEU A 215 -12.71 -4.56 -8.53
CA LEU A 215 -12.12 -5.60 -9.36
C LEU A 215 -12.55 -7.00 -8.91
N LEU A 216 -12.54 -7.29 -7.60
CA LEU A 216 -13.02 -8.56 -7.06
C LEU A 216 -14.51 -8.78 -7.37
N LEU A 217 -15.33 -7.74 -7.23
CA LEU A 217 -16.76 -7.82 -7.50
C LEU A 217 -17.04 -8.06 -8.99
N THR A 218 -16.37 -7.32 -9.88
CA THR A 218 -16.49 -7.52 -11.34
C THR A 218 -15.99 -8.89 -11.77
N ALA A 219 -14.85 -9.36 -11.23
CA ALA A 219 -14.34 -10.70 -11.49
C ALA A 219 -15.33 -11.79 -11.06
N THR A 220 -16.01 -11.60 -9.92
CA THR A 220 -17.04 -12.52 -9.42
C THR A 220 -18.26 -12.55 -10.34
N VAL A 221 -18.74 -11.39 -10.79
CA VAL A 221 -19.86 -11.28 -11.72
C VAL A 221 -19.51 -11.91 -13.08
N LEU A 222 -18.32 -11.64 -13.62
CA LEU A 222 -17.86 -12.20 -14.89
C LEU A 222 -17.70 -13.72 -14.80
N SER A 223 -17.15 -14.22 -13.69
CA SER A 223 -17.00 -15.65 -13.44
C SER A 223 -18.36 -16.33 -13.30
N GLY A 224 -19.32 -15.71 -12.60
CA GLY A 224 -20.71 -16.19 -12.52
C GLY A 224 -21.38 -16.26 -13.90
N SER A 225 -21.25 -15.20 -14.71
CA SER A 225 -21.77 -15.15 -16.08
C SER A 225 -21.13 -16.22 -16.98
N TRP A 226 -19.82 -16.42 -16.88
CA TRP A 226 -19.08 -17.42 -17.63
C TRP A 226 -19.51 -18.85 -17.25
N VAL A 227 -19.66 -19.15 -15.95
CA VAL A 227 -20.15 -20.45 -15.46
C VAL A 227 -21.58 -20.71 -15.94
N TRP A 228 -22.45 -19.69 -15.89
CA TRP A 228 -23.81 -19.80 -16.40
C TRP A 228 -23.83 -20.07 -17.92
N GLN A 229 -23.01 -19.35 -18.69
CA GLN A 229 -22.87 -19.54 -20.13
C GLN A 229 -22.35 -20.95 -20.48
N LEU A 230 -21.38 -21.46 -19.71
CA LEU A 230 -20.85 -22.81 -19.88
C LEU A 230 -21.93 -23.87 -19.62
N ARG A 231 -22.74 -23.71 -18.57
CA ARG A 231 -23.89 -24.57 -18.28
C ARG A 231 -24.91 -24.54 -19.43
N ARG A 232 -25.23 -23.36 -19.95
CA ARG A 232 -26.16 -23.19 -21.08
C ARG A 232 -25.64 -23.87 -22.36
N TRP A 233 -24.35 -23.77 -22.64
CA TRP A 233 -23.74 -24.41 -23.79
C TRP A 233 -23.80 -25.95 -23.70
N MET A 234 -23.55 -26.52 -22.52
CA MET A 234 -23.70 -27.95 -22.29
C MET A 234 -25.16 -28.41 -22.51
N ALA A 235 -26.14 -27.68 -22.00
CA ALA A 235 -27.55 -27.98 -22.21
C ALA A 235 -27.94 -27.94 -23.70
N GLN A 236 -27.45 -26.95 -24.45
CA GLN A 236 -27.72 -26.85 -25.88
C GLN A 236 -27.11 -28.00 -26.68
N LYS A 237 -25.89 -28.44 -26.33
CA LYS A 237 -25.28 -29.62 -26.97
C LYS A 237 -26.10 -30.89 -26.76
N ARG A 238 -26.64 -31.10 -25.54
CA ARG A 238 -27.52 -32.23 -25.25
C ARG A 238 -28.79 -32.20 -26.10
N LYS A 239 -29.37 -31.01 -26.30
CA LYS A 239 -30.55 -30.82 -27.16
C LYS A 239 -30.25 -31.12 -28.63
N ASN A 240 -29.16 -30.57 -29.18
CA ASN A 240 -28.80 -30.81 -30.58
C ASN A 240 -28.53 -32.30 -30.88
N ARG A 241 -27.94 -33.04 -29.92
CA ARG A 241 -27.78 -34.51 -30.02
C ARG A 241 -29.12 -35.23 -30.07
N ALA A 242 -30.08 -34.82 -29.24
CA ALA A 242 -31.43 -35.37 -29.26
C ALA A 242 -32.11 -35.18 -30.61
N ASP A 243 -32.00 -33.97 -31.16
CA ASP A 243 -32.55 -33.64 -32.46
C ASP A 243 -31.93 -34.53 -33.55
N GLU A 244 -30.61 -34.78 -33.52
CA GLU A 244 -29.95 -35.68 -34.48
C GLU A 244 -30.51 -37.11 -34.46
N TYR A 245 -30.72 -37.68 -33.26
CA TYR A 245 -31.33 -39.00 -33.13
C TYR A 245 -32.77 -39.04 -33.66
N ILE A 246 -33.55 -37.98 -33.41
CA ILE A 246 -34.93 -37.87 -33.91
C ILE A 246 -34.96 -37.74 -35.44
N HIS A 247 -34.08 -36.95 -36.06
CA HIS A 247 -34.02 -36.84 -37.53
C HIS A 247 -33.65 -38.17 -38.17
N ARG A 248 -32.66 -38.89 -37.61
CA ARG A 248 -32.29 -40.23 -38.11
C ARG A 248 -33.44 -41.23 -37.99
N LEU A 249 -34.26 -41.14 -36.94
CA LEU A 249 -35.47 -41.96 -36.83
C LEU A 249 -36.48 -41.66 -37.94
N VAL A 250 -36.74 -40.38 -38.20
CA VAL A 250 -37.66 -39.96 -39.26
C VAL A 250 -37.15 -40.43 -40.63
N ASP A 251 -35.85 -40.35 -40.90
CA ASP A 251 -35.26 -40.85 -42.14
C ASP A 251 -35.42 -42.37 -42.29
N LEU A 252 -35.20 -43.13 -41.20
CA LEU A 252 -35.43 -44.59 -41.20
C LEU A 252 -36.90 -44.92 -41.44
N MET A 253 -37.83 -44.18 -40.84
CA MET A 253 -39.27 -44.34 -41.06
C MET A 253 -39.66 -44.08 -42.51
N ASN A 254 -39.21 -42.97 -43.09
CA ASN A 254 -39.51 -42.61 -44.48
C ASN A 254 -38.98 -43.66 -45.45
N ARG A 255 -37.77 -44.18 -45.21
CA ARG A 255 -37.19 -45.28 -46.01
C ARG A 255 -37.98 -46.58 -45.85
N ALA A 256 -38.41 -46.90 -44.63
CA ALA A 256 -39.21 -48.09 -44.37
C ALA A 256 -40.56 -48.07 -45.09
N GLN A 257 -41.19 -46.90 -45.22
CA GLN A 257 -42.49 -46.76 -45.91
C GLN A 257 -42.43 -47.04 -47.41
N VAL A 258 -41.30 -46.72 -48.06
CA VAL A 258 -41.14 -46.85 -49.53
C VAL A 258 -40.38 -48.14 -49.91
N CYS A 259 -39.90 -48.90 -48.93
CA CYS A 259 -39.14 -50.13 -49.15
C CYS A 259 -40.08 -51.30 -49.56
N ASP A 260 -39.74 -51.98 -50.65
CA ASP A 260 -40.44 -53.15 -51.19
C ASP A 260 -39.62 -54.46 -51.08
N ASP A 261 -38.40 -54.40 -50.50
CA ASP A 261 -37.51 -55.53 -50.31
C ASP A 261 -37.43 -55.96 -48.83
N VAL A 262 -37.63 -57.25 -48.59
CA VAL A 262 -37.58 -57.85 -47.25
C VAL A 262 -36.16 -57.78 -46.66
N HIS A 263 -35.12 -57.88 -47.48
CA HIS A 263 -33.73 -57.79 -47.01
C HIS A 263 -33.35 -56.36 -46.61
N GLU A 264 -33.77 -55.35 -47.38
CA GLU A 264 -33.58 -53.95 -47.01
C GLU A 264 -34.39 -53.57 -45.75
N LEU A 265 -35.59 -54.12 -45.56
CA LEU A 265 -36.38 -53.92 -44.36
C LEU A 265 -35.71 -54.49 -43.10
N GLU A 266 -35.07 -55.65 -43.22
CA GLU A 266 -34.29 -56.26 -42.13
C GLU A 266 -33.04 -55.42 -41.80
N ALA A 267 -32.38 -54.83 -42.80
CA ALA A 267 -31.29 -53.89 -42.59
C ALA A 267 -31.76 -52.59 -41.88
N LEU A 268 -32.92 -52.05 -42.22
CA LEU A 268 -33.52 -50.90 -41.54
C LEU A 268 -33.88 -51.22 -40.08
N ARG A 269 -34.37 -52.44 -39.81
CA ARG A 269 -34.64 -52.90 -38.44
C ARG A 269 -33.37 -52.98 -37.60
N LEU A 270 -32.27 -53.50 -38.14
CA LEU A 270 -30.96 -53.52 -37.46
C LEU A 270 -30.46 -52.09 -37.20
N ALA A 271 -30.59 -51.18 -38.17
CA ALA A 271 -30.23 -49.77 -38.01
C ALA A 271 -31.07 -49.07 -36.92
N LEU A 272 -32.35 -49.41 -36.79
CA LEU A 272 -33.22 -48.89 -35.73
C LEU A 272 -32.79 -49.37 -34.33
N PHE A 273 -32.37 -50.62 -34.19
CA PHE A 273 -31.83 -51.15 -32.93
C PHE A 273 -30.47 -50.52 -32.59
N GLU A 274 -29.61 -50.33 -33.58
CA GLU A 274 -28.33 -49.66 -33.41
C GLU A 274 -28.52 -48.21 -32.93
N LEU A 275 -29.49 -47.49 -33.50
CA LEU A 275 -29.81 -46.13 -33.11
C LEU A 275 -30.31 -46.04 -31.66
N LEU A 276 -31.10 -47.01 -31.20
CA LEU A 276 -31.51 -47.11 -29.79
C LEU A 276 -30.31 -47.35 -28.87
N ASN A 277 -29.43 -48.29 -29.22
CA ASN A 277 -28.23 -48.57 -28.42
C ASN A 277 -27.32 -47.34 -28.32
N ASN A 278 -27.15 -46.61 -29.43
CA ASN A 278 -26.39 -45.37 -29.45
C ASN A 278 -27.04 -44.26 -28.61
N ALA A 279 -28.37 -44.16 -28.60
CA ALA A 279 -29.10 -43.20 -27.77
C ALA A 279 -29.04 -43.56 -26.28
N VAL A 280 -29.10 -44.85 -25.92
CA VAL A 280 -28.93 -45.34 -24.55
C VAL A 280 -27.51 -45.07 -24.05
N ALA A 281 -26.49 -45.34 -24.87
CA ALA A 281 -25.10 -45.01 -24.53
C ALA A 281 -24.89 -43.49 -24.38
N ALA A 282 -25.57 -42.68 -25.20
CA ALA A 282 -25.53 -41.22 -25.07
C ALA A 282 -26.23 -40.70 -23.80
N LEU A 283 -27.28 -41.37 -23.33
CA LEU A 283 -27.91 -41.06 -22.05
C LEU A 283 -26.99 -41.41 -20.87
N ASP A 284 -26.35 -42.59 -20.91
CA ASP A 284 -25.41 -43.05 -19.88
C ASP A 284 -24.17 -42.15 -19.77
N THR A 285 -23.66 -41.67 -20.91
CA THR A 285 -22.52 -40.74 -20.98
C THR A 285 -22.90 -39.26 -20.80
N ASP A 286 -24.14 -38.98 -20.35
CA ASP A 286 -24.61 -37.62 -20.04
C ASP A 286 -24.61 -36.66 -21.24
N HIS A 287 -24.54 -37.22 -22.45
CA HIS A 287 -24.61 -36.52 -23.73
C HIS A 287 -26.05 -36.31 -24.22
N LEU A 288 -27.01 -37.02 -23.64
CA LEU A 288 -28.45 -36.89 -23.88
C LEU A 288 -29.16 -36.75 -22.52
N SER A 289 -30.12 -35.82 -22.39
CA SER A 289 -30.86 -35.68 -21.12
C SER A 289 -31.94 -36.77 -20.99
N PRO A 290 -32.37 -37.11 -19.76
CA PRO A 290 -33.47 -38.06 -19.55
C PRO A 290 -34.76 -37.64 -20.27
N GLU A 291 -35.11 -36.36 -20.26
CA GLU A 291 -36.30 -35.82 -20.93
C GLU A 291 -36.18 -35.96 -22.45
N ALA A 292 -34.99 -35.64 -23.00
CA ALA A 292 -34.71 -35.77 -24.42
C ALA A 292 -34.74 -37.24 -24.89
N PHE A 293 -34.27 -38.16 -24.05
CA PHE A 293 -34.36 -39.59 -24.31
C PHE A 293 -35.81 -40.10 -24.29
N GLN A 294 -36.66 -39.59 -23.40
CA GLN A 294 -38.10 -39.95 -23.41
C GLN A 294 -38.77 -39.49 -24.70
N SER A 295 -38.48 -38.28 -25.19
CA SER A 295 -38.97 -37.80 -26.49
C SER A 295 -38.49 -38.67 -27.65
N PHE A 296 -37.19 -39.00 -27.68
CA PHE A 296 -36.62 -39.94 -28.66
C PHE A 296 -37.32 -41.30 -28.61
N ARG A 297 -37.54 -41.85 -27.41
CA ARG A 297 -38.21 -43.15 -27.22
C ARG A 297 -39.62 -43.15 -27.78
N GLY A 298 -40.37 -42.07 -27.63
CA GLY A 298 -41.69 -41.91 -28.23
C GLY A 298 -41.65 -42.03 -29.75
N VAL A 299 -40.73 -41.32 -30.41
CA VAL A 299 -40.55 -41.40 -31.87
C VAL A 299 -40.02 -42.77 -32.30
N TRP A 300 -39.12 -43.38 -31.51
CA TRP A 300 -38.56 -44.70 -31.78
C TRP A 300 -39.64 -45.80 -31.73
N GLN A 301 -40.57 -45.71 -30.79
CA GLN A 301 -41.71 -46.63 -30.71
C GLN A 301 -42.57 -46.55 -31.96
N ILE A 302 -42.91 -45.33 -32.40
CA ILE A 302 -43.64 -45.11 -33.66
C ILE A 302 -42.86 -45.71 -34.85
N ALA A 303 -41.55 -45.47 -34.93
CA ALA A 303 -40.71 -46.00 -36.00
C ALA A 303 -40.69 -47.53 -36.03
N ARG A 304 -40.58 -48.16 -34.87
CA ARG A 304 -40.61 -49.62 -34.73
C ARG A 304 -41.96 -50.20 -35.15
N ASP A 305 -43.05 -49.55 -34.76
CA ASP A 305 -44.39 -50.03 -35.05
C ASP A 305 -44.68 -49.93 -36.56
N VAL A 306 -44.28 -48.84 -37.23
CA VAL A 306 -44.34 -48.68 -38.71
C VAL A 306 -43.52 -49.75 -39.44
N LEU A 307 -42.30 -50.03 -38.97
CA LEU A 307 -41.46 -51.10 -39.53
C LEU A 307 -42.09 -52.48 -39.32
N GLY A 308 -42.73 -52.71 -38.18
CA GLY A 308 -43.48 -53.93 -37.87
C GLY A 308 -44.65 -54.15 -38.82
N GLU A 309 -45.48 -53.14 -39.02
CA GLU A 309 -46.62 -53.16 -39.96
C GLU A 309 -46.16 -53.41 -41.40
N ARG A 310 -45.08 -52.74 -41.84
CA ARG A 310 -44.52 -52.98 -43.18
C ARG A 310 -43.93 -54.38 -43.36
N THR A 311 -43.34 -54.94 -42.30
CA THR A 311 -42.83 -56.33 -42.32
C THR A 311 -43.96 -57.33 -42.48
N VAL A 312 -45.09 -57.11 -41.82
CA VAL A 312 -46.30 -57.95 -41.95
C VAL A 312 -46.87 -57.82 -43.36
N PHE A 313 -46.91 -56.60 -43.91
CA PHE A 313 -47.35 -56.34 -45.29
C PHE A 313 -46.48 -57.04 -46.35
N LEU A 314 -45.15 -57.08 -46.18
CA LEU A 314 -44.23 -57.69 -47.15
C LEU A 314 -44.04 -59.21 -46.99
N ARG A 315 -44.35 -59.80 -45.81
CA ARG A 315 -44.24 -61.25 -45.56
C ARG A 315 -45.55 -62.02 -45.75
N GLY A 316 -46.68 -61.36 -45.95
CA GLY A 316 -47.99 -61.98 -46.19
C GLY A 316 -48.52 -61.67 -47.58
N ASP A 317 -48.92 -62.70 -48.34
CA ASP A 317 -49.80 -62.55 -49.50
C ASP A 317 -51.02 -61.68 -49.10
N GLY A 318 -51.28 -60.64 -49.89
CA GLY A 318 -52.05 -59.48 -49.47
C GLY A 318 -53.49 -59.74 -49.02
N VAL A 319 -53.97 -58.89 -48.10
CA VAL A 319 -55.26 -58.17 -48.12
C VAL A 319 -55.21 -57.14 -46.98
N LEU A 320 -55.21 -55.85 -47.33
CA LEU A 320 -55.66 -54.78 -46.42
C LEU A 320 -57.19 -54.83 -46.33
N PRO A 321 -57.81 -54.83 -45.13
CA PRO A 321 -59.19 -54.34 -45.04
C PRO A 321 -59.18 -52.82 -45.32
N PRO A 322 -60.21 -52.28 -45.98
CA PRO A 322 -60.22 -50.88 -46.40
C PRO A 322 -60.21 -49.96 -45.18
N LEU A 323 -59.36 -48.93 -45.22
CA LEU A 323 -59.61 -47.71 -44.45
C LEU A 323 -60.90 -47.11 -44.99
N THR A 324 -61.98 -47.31 -44.25
CA THR A 324 -63.25 -46.62 -44.49
C THR A 324 -63.07 -45.15 -44.14
N ASP A 325 -63.12 -44.30 -45.16
CA ASP A 325 -63.57 -42.93 -45.01
C ASP A 325 -65.04 -42.94 -44.52
N SER A 326 -65.26 -42.39 -43.33
CA SER A 326 -66.54 -41.84 -42.87
C SER A 326 -66.18 -40.66 -41.97
N VAL A 327 -66.00 -39.48 -42.56
CA VAL A 327 -67.01 -38.40 -42.68
C VAL A 327 -67.39 -37.80 -41.32
N ALA A 328 -66.90 -36.57 -41.13
CA ALA A 328 -67.55 -35.42 -40.49
C ALA A 328 -68.34 -35.63 -39.19
N SER A 329 -67.79 -35.11 -38.09
CA SER A 329 -68.42 -34.14 -37.17
C SER A 329 -67.34 -33.51 -36.30
#